data_AF-A0A956SAX7-F1
#
_entry.id   AF-A0A956SAX7-F1
#
_cell.length_a   1.000
_cell.length_b   1.000
_cell.length_c   1.000
_cell.angle_alpha   90.00
_cell.angle_beta   90.00
_cell.angle_gamma   90.00
#
_symmetry.space_group_name_H-M   'P 1'
#
loop_
_entity.id
_entity.type
_entity.pdbx_description
1 polymer ?
#
loop_
_entity_poly.entity_id
_entity_poly.type
_entity_poly.pdbx_seq_one_letter_code
_entity_poly.pdbx_strand_id
1 'polypeptide(L)'
;MMSYVSCRRIRIGDDARIREQVSVAGPELPESSFELGSRTVILQRTSINPTKPVTIGDDSGIGGHCLIFTHGAWLNALHGYPVTYKSVTIGRSVWLPWRVFVMPGAEIGDGSVIGANSLVNGTIPPMSLAAGSPAKVLRTAPDFPRAMTDERRRRIVDDILGEFERMVADHGIDVVHEGPDRTFRRDGSNFRLRRVLSEDRPGGIENGDTVLSEVALTEQEKQSYRRSGAYWLDVDAGTRSEGGSALTEELALFLGRYGIRLARE
;
A
#
# COMPACT_ATOMS: atom_id res chain seq x y z
N MET A 1 -20.82 8.85 -10.21
CA MET A 1 -20.32 9.57 -9.02
C MET A 1 -18.83 9.79 -9.22
N MET A 2 -18.37 11.03 -9.43
CA MET A 2 -17.02 11.32 -9.92
C MET A 2 -16.06 11.73 -8.80
N SER A 3 -14.77 11.48 -9.00
CA SER A 3 -13.67 12.05 -8.21
C SER A 3 -13.06 13.21 -9.00
N TYR A 4 -12.47 14.16 -8.29
CA TYR A 4 -11.92 15.38 -8.87
C TYR A 4 -10.52 15.62 -8.33
N VAL A 5 -9.54 15.83 -9.20
CA VAL A 5 -8.15 16.15 -8.83
C VAL A 5 -7.74 17.40 -9.60
N SER A 6 -7.57 18.51 -8.88
CA SER A 6 -7.14 19.80 -9.39
C SER A 6 -6.13 20.41 -8.44
N CYS A 7 -4.94 20.61 -8.96
CA CYS A 7 -3.85 21.29 -8.29
C CYS A 7 -2.86 21.75 -9.35
N ARG A 8 -2.17 22.87 -9.11
CA ARG A 8 -1.16 23.43 -10.02
C ARG A 8 -0.11 22.42 -10.48
N ARG A 9 0.31 21.51 -9.60
CA ARG A 9 1.22 20.40 -9.90
C ARG A 9 0.68 19.11 -9.32
N ILE A 10 0.57 18.08 -10.15
CA ILE A 10 0.07 16.76 -9.76
C ILE A 10 1.13 15.73 -10.15
N ARG A 11 1.49 14.85 -9.21
CA ARG A 11 2.29 13.65 -9.44
C ARG A 11 1.56 12.45 -8.85
N ILE A 12 1.43 11.39 -9.64
CA ILE A 12 0.79 10.14 -9.23
C ILE A 12 1.74 9.02 -9.61
N GLY A 13 2.18 8.24 -8.61
CA GLY A 13 3.06 7.10 -8.78
C GLY A 13 2.35 5.89 -9.38
N ASP A 14 3.15 4.91 -9.77
CA ASP A 14 2.67 3.70 -10.43
C ASP A 14 1.76 2.89 -9.49
N ASP A 15 0.74 2.24 -10.05
CA ASP A 15 -0.25 1.43 -9.33
C ASP A 15 -1.01 2.20 -8.21
N ALA A 16 -0.92 3.53 -8.16
CA ALA A 16 -1.70 4.34 -7.25
C ALA A 16 -3.19 4.37 -7.65
N ARG A 17 -4.08 4.41 -6.66
CA ARG A 17 -5.53 4.31 -6.88
C ARG A 17 -6.27 5.40 -6.13
N ILE A 18 -7.07 6.17 -6.84
CA ILE A 18 -7.99 7.15 -6.26
C ILE A 18 -9.41 6.64 -6.45
N ARG A 19 -10.11 6.33 -5.36
CA ARG A 19 -11.48 5.82 -5.37
C ARG A 19 -12.51 6.93 -5.58
N GLU A 20 -13.77 6.53 -5.68
CA GLU A 20 -14.91 7.39 -5.96
C GLU A 20 -15.13 8.50 -4.89
N GLN A 21 -15.56 9.68 -5.33
CA GLN A 21 -15.82 10.86 -4.49
C GLN A 21 -14.61 11.40 -3.75
N VAL A 22 -13.40 11.11 -4.19
CA VAL A 22 -12.22 11.82 -3.68
C VAL A 22 -12.19 13.21 -4.31
N SER A 23 -11.96 14.22 -3.49
CA SER A 23 -11.74 15.60 -3.93
C SER A 23 -10.35 16.04 -3.53
N VAL A 24 -9.50 16.35 -4.51
CA VAL A 24 -8.23 17.05 -4.32
C VAL A 24 -8.40 18.42 -4.95
N ALA A 25 -8.68 19.43 -4.14
CA ALA A 25 -8.98 20.78 -4.62
C ALA A 25 -8.85 21.83 -3.51
N GLY A 26 -8.62 23.07 -3.90
CA GLY A 26 -8.51 24.19 -2.99
C GLY A 26 -8.09 25.47 -3.69
N PRO A 27 -7.97 26.58 -2.94
CA PRO A 27 -7.21 27.73 -3.39
C PRO A 27 -5.80 27.31 -3.81
N GLU A 28 -5.29 27.84 -4.93
CA GLU A 28 -3.96 27.50 -5.42
C GLU A 28 -2.99 28.67 -5.18
N LEU A 29 -1.81 28.34 -4.66
CA LEU A 29 -0.64 29.21 -4.58
C LEU A 29 0.43 28.73 -5.57
N PRO A 30 1.45 29.53 -5.90
CA PRO A 30 2.49 29.13 -6.86
C PRO A 30 3.18 27.79 -6.52
N GLU A 31 3.29 27.46 -5.24
CA GLU A 31 3.90 26.24 -4.73
C GLU A 31 2.94 25.04 -4.59
N SER A 32 1.63 25.24 -4.75
CA SER A 32 0.62 24.19 -4.61
C SER A 32 1.01 22.94 -5.40
N SER A 33 1.02 21.81 -4.71
CA SER A 33 1.30 20.50 -5.31
C SER A 33 0.59 19.39 -4.56
N PHE A 34 0.18 18.38 -5.31
CA PHE A 34 -0.32 17.12 -4.79
C PHE A 34 0.54 15.98 -5.34
N GLU A 35 1.17 15.24 -4.45
CA GLU A 35 2.01 14.09 -4.79
C GLU A 35 1.49 12.85 -4.09
N LEU A 36 1.12 11.86 -4.90
CA LEU A 36 0.66 10.54 -4.45
C LEU A 36 1.69 9.50 -4.85
N GLY A 37 2.31 8.83 -3.87
CA GLY A 37 3.30 7.80 -4.09
C GLY A 37 2.76 6.55 -4.78
N SER A 38 3.67 5.69 -5.21
CA SER A 38 3.36 4.43 -5.89
C SER A 38 2.64 3.45 -4.96
N ARG A 39 1.79 2.59 -5.53
CA ARG A 39 1.02 1.54 -4.82
C ARG A 39 0.23 2.05 -3.61
N THR A 40 -0.14 3.33 -3.67
CA THR A 40 -0.91 4.03 -2.64
C THR A 40 -2.38 4.09 -3.02
N VAL A 41 -3.28 3.98 -2.04
CA VAL A 41 -4.71 4.09 -2.28
C VAL A 41 -5.34 5.22 -1.47
N ILE A 42 -6.22 5.99 -2.10
CA ILE A 42 -7.13 6.93 -1.43
C ILE A 42 -8.55 6.40 -1.59
N LEU A 43 -9.19 6.07 -0.47
CA LEU A 43 -10.54 5.55 -0.40
C LEU A 43 -11.59 6.69 -0.42
N GLN A 44 -12.86 6.28 -0.46
CA GLN A 44 -13.97 7.11 -0.87
C GLN A 44 -14.17 8.36 -0.01
N ARG A 45 -14.67 9.44 -0.63
CA ARG A 45 -15.12 10.66 0.08
C ARG A 45 -14.02 11.38 0.87
N THR A 46 -12.76 11.05 0.63
CA THR A 46 -11.64 11.78 1.20
C THR A 46 -11.47 13.13 0.51
N SER A 47 -11.29 14.17 1.31
CA SER A 47 -11.07 15.54 0.84
C SER A 47 -9.66 16.00 1.19
N ILE A 48 -8.91 16.43 0.18
CA ILE A 48 -7.54 16.89 0.28
C ILE A 48 -7.48 18.31 -0.27
N ASN A 49 -6.93 19.21 0.53
CA ASN A 49 -6.77 20.60 0.17
C ASN A 49 -5.28 20.95 0.04
N PRO A 50 -4.74 21.05 -1.19
CA PRO A 50 -3.33 21.28 -1.45
C PRO A 50 -2.97 22.76 -1.69
N THR A 51 -3.56 23.71 -0.94
CA THR A 51 -3.15 25.12 -0.99
C THR A 51 -1.65 25.30 -0.72
N LYS A 52 -1.06 24.49 0.17
CA LYS A 52 0.38 24.22 0.23
C LYS A 52 0.64 22.76 -0.18
N PRO A 53 1.89 22.33 -0.41
CA PRO A 53 2.20 20.96 -0.80
C PRO A 53 1.57 19.90 0.11
N VAL A 54 0.98 18.88 -0.50
CA VAL A 54 0.59 17.62 0.16
C VAL A 54 1.37 16.50 -0.51
N THR A 55 2.19 15.79 0.27
CA THR A 55 2.95 14.63 -0.19
C THR A 55 2.52 13.40 0.58
N ILE A 56 2.17 12.33 -0.13
CA ILE A 56 1.84 11.01 0.43
C ILE A 56 2.84 10.01 -0.15
N GLY A 57 3.65 9.38 0.69
CA GLY A 57 4.68 8.44 0.28
C GLY A 57 4.12 7.11 -0.22
N ASP A 58 4.97 6.35 -0.90
CA ASP A 58 4.65 5.03 -1.45
C ASP A 58 4.03 4.08 -0.42
N ASP A 59 3.30 3.09 -0.92
CA ASP A 59 2.78 1.98 -0.11
C ASP A 59 1.81 2.40 1.01
N SER A 60 1.27 3.62 0.92
CA SER A 60 0.37 4.16 1.94
C SER A 60 -1.10 3.86 1.65
N GLY A 61 -1.93 3.92 2.69
CA GLY A 61 -3.37 3.74 2.60
C GLY A 61 -4.11 4.88 3.29
N ILE A 62 -4.87 5.65 2.52
CA ILE A 62 -5.76 6.70 3.04
C ILE A 62 -7.19 6.20 3.00
N GLY A 63 -7.77 6.05 4.18
CA GLY A 63 -9.11 5.56 4.43
C GLY A 63 -10.19 6.50 3.88
N GLY A 64 -11.44 6.05 3.97
CA GLY A 64 -12.56 6.85 3.50
C GLY A 64 -12.87 8.00 4.46
N HIS A 65 -13.41 9.09 3.92
CA HIS A 65 -13.78 10.29 4.68
C HIS A 65 -12.62 10.94 5.45
N CYS A 66 -11.38 10.75 5.02
CA CYS A 66 -10.27 11.49 5.59
C CYS A 66 -10.32 12.96 5.12
N LEU A 67 -9.82 13.84 5.96
CA LEU A 67 -9.77 15.28 5.73
C LEU A 67 -8.33 15.74 5.87
N ILE A 68 -7.71 16.22 4.79
CA ILE A 68 -6.30 16.64 4.78
C ILE A 68 -6.24 18.10 4.35
N PHE A 69 -5.82 18.99 5.25
CA PHE A 69 -5.79 20.42 4.99
C PHE A 69 -4.41 21.02 5.21
N THR A 70 -4.05 21.97 4.34
CA THR A 70 -2.78 22.68 4.40
C THR A 70 -2.92 24.16 4.75
N HIS A 71 -4.14 24.62 5.00
CA HIS A 71 -4.39 25.96 5.48
C HIS A 71 -5.55 26.03 6.50
N GLY A 72 -5.56 27.10 7.28
CA GLY A 72 -6.62 27.46 8.21
C GLY A 72 -6.54 28.95 8.50
N ALA A 73 -7.50 29.71 7.96
CA ALA A 73 -7.59 31.16 8.10
C ALA A 73 -9.04 31.59 7.84
N TRP A 74 -9.58 32.47 8.69
CA TRP A 74 -10.92 33.05 8.47
C TRP A 74 -11.06 34.42 9.11
N LEU A 75 -10.76 34.50 10.41
CA LEU A 75 -10.84 35.73 11.18
C LEU A 75 -9.64 36.65 10.89
N ASN A 76 -9.80 37.95 11.18
CA ASN A 76 -8.81 38.96 10.83
C ASN A 76 -7.47 38.73 11.56
N ALA A 77 -6.45 38.31 10.82
CA ALA A 77 -5.10 38.07 11.35
C ALA A 77 -4.49 39.32 12.00
N LEU A 78 -4.85 40.53 11.53
CA LEU A 78 -4.37 41.79 12.12
C LEU A 78 -4.92 42.04 13.53
N HIS A 79 -5.98 41.32 13.93
CA HIS A 79 -6.49 41.34 15.31
C HIS A 79 -5.87 40.23 16.17
N GLY A 80 -4.87 39.50 15.67
CA GLY A 80 -4.19 38.42 16.40
C GLY A 80 -4.83 37.04 16.27
N TYR A 81 -5.82 36.85 15.41
CA TYR A 81 -6.39 35.52 15.14
C TYR A 81 -5.42 34.62 14.37
N PRO A 82 -5.45 33.29 14.59
CA PRO A 82 -4.50 32.37 13.99
C PRO A 82 -4.70 32.24 12.48
N VAL A 83 -3.58 32.21 11.76
CA VAL A 83 -3.49 31.88 10.34
C VAL A 83 -2.40 30.85 10.15
N THR A 84 -2.73 29.75 9.49
CA THR A 84 -1.76 28.70 9.17
C THR A 84 -1.82 28.38 7.69
N TYR A 85 -0.65 28.33 7.05
CA TYR A 85 -0.46 27.78 5.71
C TYR A 85 0.82 26.96 5.72
N LYS A 86 0.71 25.64 5.85
CA LYS A 86 1.85 24.73 5.97
C LYS A 86 1.59 23.44 5.19
N SER A 87 2.64 22.89 4.60
CA SER A 87 2.59 21.61 3.91
C SER A 87 2.17 20.49 4.84
N VAL A 88 1.67 19.40 4.26
CA VAL A 88 1.41 18.14 4.97
C VAL A 88 2.26 17.05 4.33
N THR A 89 2.96 16.30 5.16
CA THR A 89 3.79 15.18 4.72
C THR A 89 3.30 13.91 5.38
N ILE A 90 2.91 12.94 4.57
CA ILE A 90 2.59 11.57 4.97
C ILE A 90 3.68 10.69 4.37
N GLY A 91 4.42 9.99 5.22
CA GLY A 91 5.55 9.14 4.84
C GLY A 91 5.15 7.91 4.04
N ARG A 92 6.10 6.98 3.88
CA ARG A 92 5.91 5.70 3.21
C ARG A 92 5.28 4.68 4.13
N SER A 93 4.49 3.75 3.58
CA SER A 93 3.83 2.67 4.34
C SER A 93 2.97 3.19 5.50
N VAL A 94 2.36 4.36 5.35
CA VAL A 94 1.49 4.95 6.38
C VAL A 94 0.05 4.51 6.17
N TRP A 95 -0.64 4.17 7.25
CA TRP A 95 -2.08 3.89 7.22
C TRP A 95 -2.87 4.93 8.00
N LEU A 96 -3.73 5.67 7.27
CA LEU A 96 -4.82 6.43 7.84
C LEU A 96 -6.12 5.63 7.62
N PRO A 97 -6.72 5.02 8.64
CA PRO A 97 -8.06 4.45 8.56
C PRO A 97 -9.12 5.56 8.45
N TRP A 98 -10.39 5.16 8.50
CA TRP A 98 -11.50 6.04 8.18
C TRP A 98 -11.58 7.26 9.11
N ARG A 99 -11.94 8.41 8.53
CA ARG A 99 -12.25 9.67 9.23
C ARG A 99 -11.07 10.29 10.00
N VAL A 100 -9.83 10.10 9.53
CA VAL A 100 -8.69 10.84 10.07
C VAL A 100 -8.68 12.28 9.53
N PHE A 101 -8.51 13.26 10.42
CA PHE A 101 -8.31 14.66 10.09
C PHE A 101 -6.84 15.02 10.28
N VAL A 102 -6.18 15.45 9.21
CA VAL A 102 -4.78 15.92 9.19
C VAL A 102 -4.77 17.44 9.03
N MET A 103 -4.22 18.12 10.03
CA MET A 103 -4.16 19.59 10.09
C MET A 103 -2.93 20.16 9.37
N PRO A 104 -2.95 21.45 9.02
CA PRO A 104 -1.82 22.11 8.35
C PRO A 104 -0.51 21.98 9.14
N GLY A 105 0.56 21.55 8.47
CA GLY A 105 1.87 21.37 9.07
C GLY A 105 2.09 20.03 9.78
N ALA A 106 1.15 19.09 9.67
CA ALA A 106 1.33 17.75 10.18
C ALA A 106 2.34 16.95 9.35
N GLU A 107 3.16 16.17 10.05
CA GLU A 107 4.17 15.28 9.47
C GLU A 107 3.98 13.88 10.08
N ILE A 108 3.72 12.87 9.27
CA ILE A 108 3.50 11.49 9.73
C ILE A 108 4.64 10.63 9.17
N GLY A 109 5.50 10.13 10.05
CA GLY A 109 6.67 9.35 9.67
C GLY A 109 6.34 7.97 9.11
N ASP A 110 7.31 7.40 8.39
CA ASP A 110 7.17 6.13 7.68
C ASP A 110 6.73 4.97 8.59
N GLY A 111 5.90 4.06 8.07
CA GLY A 111 5.44 2.87 8.77
C GLY A 111 4.47 3.14 9.93
N SER A 112 3.98 4.38 10.07
CA SER A 112 3.05 4.75 11.14
C SER A 112 1.60 4.45 10.81
N VAL A 113 0.82 4.17 11.86
CA VAL A 113 -0.62 3.97 11.80
C VAL A 113 -1.31 5.00 12.67
N ILE A 114 -2.28 5.70 12.10
CA ILE A 114 -3.14 6.63 12.84
C ILE A 114 -4.45 5.92 13.18
N GLY A 115 -4.99 6.08 14.38
CA GLY A 115 -6.28 5.49 14.75
C GLY A 115 -7.44 6.11 13.94
N ALA A 116 -8.52 5.36 13.76
CA ALA A 116 -9.71 5.89 13.09
C ALA A 116 -10.27 7.08 13.89
N ASN A 117 -10.88 8.05 13.20
CA ASN A 117 -11.49 9.24 13.82
C ASN A 117 -10.49 10.14 14.60
N SER A 118 -9.20 10.09 14.26
CA SER A 118 -8.16 10.91 14.90
C SER A 118 -7.95 12.28 14.27
N LEU A 119 -7.43 13.22 15.07
CA LEU A 119 -6.98 14.55 14.61
C LEU A 119 -5.47 14.67 14.78
N VAL A 120 -4.72 14.72 13.68
CA VAL A 120 -3.27 14.93 13.68
C VAL A 120 -2.97 16.41 13.51
N ASN A 121 -2.34 17.03 14.50
CA ASN A 121 -2.02 18.46 14.52
C ASN A 121 -0.54 18.80 14.77
N GLY A 122 0.34 17.83 14.50
CA GLY A 122 1.78 17.97 14.64
C GLY A 122 2.51 16.77 14.06
N THR A 123 3.73 16.51 14.53
CA THR A 123 4.56 15.41 14.05
C THR A 123 4.25 14.09 14.77
N ILE A 124 4.06 13.03 13.99
CA ILE A 124 4.05 11.64 14.45
C ILE A 124 5.35 10.98 13.99
N PRO A 125 6.20 10.47 14.90
CA PRO A 125 7.44 9.80 14.52
C PRO A 125 7.21 8.58 13.61
N PRO A 126 8.22 8.10 12.87
CA PRO A 126 8.14 6.84 12.15
C PRO A 126 7.80 5.65 13.07
N MET A 127 7.26 4.58 12.48
CA MET A 127 6.93 3.32 13.15
C MET A 127 6.12 3.54 14.44
N SER A 128 5.14 4.44 14.37
CA SER A 128 4.30 4.80 15.52
C SER A 128 2.85 4.39 15.31
N LEU A 129 2.21 3.91 16.38
CA LEU A 129 0.76 3.86 16.48
C LEU A 129 0.29 5.09 17.25
N ALA A 130 -0.47 5.98 16.63
CA ALA A 130 -1.01 7.17 17.29
C ALA A 130 -2.54 7.24 17.14
N ALA A 131 -3.27 7.68 18.17
CA ALA A 131 -4.73 7.82 18.08
C ALA A 131 -5.27 8.92 19.02
N GLY A 132 -6.55 9.28 18.86
CA GLY A 132 -7.23 10.35 19.61
C GLY A 132 -7.34 11.68 18.86
N SER A 133 -7.94 12.67 19.53
CA SER A 133 -8.09 14.05 19.05
C SER A 133 -7.79 15.03 20.19
N PRO A 134 -6.58 15.65 20.23
CA PRO A 134 -5.48 15.44 19.29
C PRO A 134 -4.87 14.04 19.40
N ALA A 135 -4.33 13.53 18.29
CA ALA A 135 -3.67 12.24 18.24
C ALA A 135 -2.43 12.24 19.14
N LYS A 136 -2.30 11.19 19.96
CA LYS A 136 -1.13 10.93 20.80
C LYS A 136 -0.52 9.60 20.41
N VAL A 137 0.80 9.54 20.42
CA VAL A 137 1.55 8.30 20.20
C VAL A 137 1.27 7.33 21.34
N LEU A 138 0.79 6.15 21.00
CA LEU A 138 0.45 5.06 21.91
C LEU A 138 1.54 3.99 21.95
N ARG A 139 2.21 3.76 20.82
CA ARG A 139 3.32 2.82 20.68
C ARG A 139 4.31 3.35 19.64
N THR A 140 5.56 2.96 19.78
CA THR A 140 6.66 3.25 18.86
C THR A 140 7.52 1.99 18.69
N ALA A 141 8.51 2.04 17.81
CA ALA A 141 9.57 1.04 17.79
C ALA A 141 10.25 0.91 19.19
N PRO A 142 10.65 -0.31 19.59
CA PRO A 142 10.54 -1.58 18.84
C PRO A 142 9.17 -2.29 18.97
N ASP A 143 8.25 -1.78 19.79
CA ASP A 143 6.96 -2.43 20.08
C ASP A 143 5.95 -2.34 18.94
N PHE A 144 6.21 -1.45 17.97
CA PHE A 144 5.40 -1.25 16.78
C PHE A 144 6.29 -0.99 15.56
N PRO A 145 6.07 -1.69 14.42
CA PRO A 145 5.23 -2.89 14.29
C PRO A 145 5.76 -4.04 15.15
N ARG A 146 4.90 -5.02 15.48
CA ARG A 146 5.34 -6.16 16.31
C ARG A 146 6.26 -7.06 15.50
N ALA A 147 7.35 -7.53 16.13
CA ALA A 147 8.22 -8.55 15.57
C ALA A 147 7.43 -9.83 15.23
N MET A 148 7.73 -10.45 14.09
CA MET A 148 7.08 -11.66 13.60
C MET A 148 8.09 -12.80 13.49
N THR A 149 7.69 -14.02 13.86
CA THR A 149 8.47 -15.23 13.59
C THR A 149 8.17 -15.74 12.17
N ASP A 150 9.09 -16.52 11.62
CA ASP A 150 8.92 -17.11 10.28
C ASP A 150 7.70 -18.02 10.22
N GLU A 151 7.40 -18.78 11.28
CA GLU A 151 6.19 -19.62 11.33
C GLU A 151 4.93 -18.76 11.32
N ARG A 152 4.94 -17.59 11.96
CA ARG A 152 3.78 -16.69 11.96
C ARG A 152 3.61 -16.03 10.60
N ARG A 153 4.70 -15.61 9.96
CA ARG A 153 4.68 -15.07 8.58
C ARG A 153 4.11 -16.11 7.60
N ARG A 154 4.60 -17.35 7.66
CA ARG A 154 4.13 -18.45 6.81
C ARG A 154 2.63 -18.72 6.97
N ARG A 155 2.14 -18.78 8.22
CA ARG A 155 0.69 -18.95 8.47
C ARG A 155 -0.14 -17.83 7.84
N ILE A 156 0.31 -16.58 7.92
CA ILE A 156 -0.41 -15.46 7.30
C ILE A 156 -0.43 -15.63 5.78
N VAL A 157 0.68 -16.01 5.17
CA VAL A 157 0.75 -16.27 3.73
C VAL A 157 -0.19 -17.42 3.34
N ASP A 158 -0.20 -18.52 4.10
CA ASP A 158 -1.13 -19.64 3.91
C ASP A 158 -2.59 -19.21 4.00
N ASP A 159 -2.95 -18.41 5.00
CA ASP A 159 -4.31 -17.88 5.19
C ASP A 159 -4.74 -17.02 3.99
N ILE A 160 -3.85 -16.13 3.51
CA ILE A 160 -4.09 -15.29 2.33
C ILE A 160 -4.31 -16.16 1.09
N LEU A 161 -3.50 -17.19 0.90
CA LEU A 161 -3.61 -18.08 -0.26
C LEU A 161 -4.90 -18.89 -0.20
N GLY A 162 -5.31 -19.36 0.97
CA GLY A 162 -6.61 -20.00 1.15
C GLY A 162 -7.79 -19.07 0.84
N GLU A 163 -7.68 -17.77 1.17
CA GLU A 163 -8.68 -16.77 0.78
C GLU A 163 -8.69 -16.50 -0.73
N PHE A 164 -7.52 -16.45 -1.36
CA PHE A 164 -7.39 -16.34 -2.81
C PHE A 164 -8.00 -17.54 -3.52
N GLU A 165 -7.71 -18.76 -3.07
CA GLU A 165 -8.25 -20.02 -3.59
C GLU A 165 -9.78 -20.06 -3.50
N ARG A 166 -10.36 -19.67 -2.36
CA ARG A 166 -11.82 -19.54 -2.21
C ARG A 166 -12.41 -18.54 -3.21
N MET A 167 -11.76 -17.40 -3.41
CA MET A 167 -12.22 -16.37 -4.34
C MET A 167 -12.21 -16.86 -5.79
N VAL A 168 -11.13 -17.51 -6.23
CA VAL A 168 -11.02 -17.97 -7.63
C VAL A 168 -11.92 -19.18 -7.89
N ALA A 169 -12.12 -20.05 -6.90
CA ALA A 169 -13.06 -21.18 -7.01
C ALA A 169 -14.51 -20.72 -7.22
N ASP A 170 -14.92 -19.64 -6.54
CA ASP A 170 -16.24 -19.00 -6.76
C ASP A 170 -16.41 -18.47 -8.20
N HIS A 171 -15.31 -18.26 -8.92
CA HIS A 171 -15.28 -17.86 -10.32
C HIS A 171 -15.01 -19.03 -11.28
N GLY A 172 -15.19 -20.28 -10.83
CA GLY A 172 -15.08 -21.49 -11.64
C GLY A 172 -13.65 -21.93 -11.95
N ILE A 173 -12.68 -21.57 -11.11
CA ILE A 173 -11.29 -21.99 -11.23
C ILE A 173 -11.01 -23.15 -10.27
N ASP A 174 -10.66 -24.32 -10.81
CA ASP A 174 -10.30 -25.48 -9.98
C ASP A 174 -8.87 -25.32 -9.46
N VAL A 175 -8.64 -25.68 -8.19
CA VAL A 175 -7.32 -25.62 -7.56
C VAL A 175 -6.88 -27.03 -7.18
N VAL A 176 -5.71 -27.43 -7.68
CA VAL A 176 -5.06 -28.70 -7.35
C VAL A 176 -3.80 -28.44 -6.54
N HIS A 177 -3.64 -29.16 -5.43
CA HIS A 177 -2.49 -29.02 -4.53
C HIS A 177 -1.49 -30.15 -4.74
N GLU A 178 -0.21 -29.80 -4.81
CA GLU A 178 0.92 -30.73 -4.87
C GLU A 178 1.98 -30.29 -3.85
N GLY A 179 1.85 -30.77 -2.61
CA GLY A 179 2.65 -30.26 -1.50
C GLY A 179 2.38 -28.76 -1.27
N PRO A 180 3.42 -27.90 -1.29
CA PRO A 180 3.24 -26.46 -1.13
C PRO A 180 2.76 -25.76 -2.41
N ASP A 181 2.81 -26.43 -3.56
CA ASP A 181 2.48 -25.85 -4.86
C ASP A 181 0.99 -25.96 -5.16
N ARG A 182 0.50 -25.07 -6.04
CA ARG A 182 -0.85 -25.17 -6.60
C ARG A 182 -0.86 -25.09 -8.11
N THR A 183 -1.85 -25.72 -8.71
CA THR A 183 -2.23 -25.50 -10.11
C THR A 183 -3.67 -25.02 -10.17
N PHE A 184 -3.86 -23.82 -10.71
CA PHE A 184 -5.17 -23.22 -10.99
C PHE A 184 -5.58 -23.58 -12.41
N ARG A 185 -6.75 -24.19 -12.59
CA ARG A 185 -7.24 -24.65 -13.90
C ARG A 185 -8.48 -23.89 -14.31
N ARG A 186 -8.47 -23.38 -15.54
CA ARG A 186 -9.61 -22.67 -16.13
C ARG A 186 -9.61 -22.86 -17.65
N ASP A 187 -10.73 -23.29 -18.21
CA ASP A 187 -10.95 -23.37 -19.66
C ASP A 187 -9.81 -24.08 -20.42
N GLY A 188 -9.28 -25.17 -19.84
CA GLY A 188 -8.16 -25.95 -20.41
C GLY A 188 -6.77 -25.34 -20.21
N SER A 189 -6.67 -24.16 -19.60
CA SER A 189 -5.40 -23.52 -19.23
C SER A 189 -5.00 -23.89 -17.79
N ASN A 190 -3.70 -24.07 -17.57
CA ASN A 190 -3.12 -24.31 -16.25
C ASN A 190 -2.21 -23.14 -15.86
N PHE A 191 -2.39 -22.64 -14.65
CA PHE A 191 -1.51 -21.63 -14.05
C PHE A 191 -0.89 -22.21 -12.79
N ARG A 192 0.43 -22.37 -12.78
CA ARG A 192 1.15 -23.02 -11.67
C ARG A 192 1.71 -21.97 -10.72
N LEU A 193 1.48 -22.17 -9.44
CA LEU A 193 2.11 -21.45 -8.34
C LEU A 193 3.15 -22.36 -7.69
N ARG A 194 4.42 -21.99 -7.80
CA ARG A 194 5.58 -22.69 -7.23
C ARG A 194 6.01 -21.96 -5.96
N ARG A 195 6.00 -22.62 -4.81
CA ARG A 195 6.36 -21.96 -3.54
C ARG A 195 7.80 -22.19 -3.16
N VAL A 196 8.43 -21.12 -2.67
CA VAL A 196 9.77 -21.14 -2.12
C VAL A 196 9.70 -20.77 -0.65
N LEU A 197 9.83 -21.77 0.22
CA LEU A 197 9.62 -21.63 1.67
C LEU A 197 10.92 -21.56 2.48
N SER A 198 12.04 -21.91 1.86
CA SER A 198 13.38 -21.96 2.42
C SER A 198 14.43 -21.82 1.31
N GLU A 199 15.71 -21.94 1.67
CA GLU A 199 16.81 -22.00 0.69
C GLU A 199 16.71 -23.21 -0.26
N ASP A 200 15.95 -24.24 0.11
CA ASP A 200 15.67 -25.37 -0.78
C ASP A 200 14.62 -24.94 -1.82
N ARG A 201 15.06 -24.83 -3.08
CA ARG A 201 14.25 -24.27 -4.16
C ARG A 201 13.52 -25.39 -4.89
N PRO A 202 12.22 -25.21 -5.22
CA PRO A 202 11.50 -26.19 -6.00
C PRO A 202 12.16 -26.34 -7.38
N GLY A 203 12.47 -27.58 -7.74
CA GLY A 203 12.88 -27.92 -9.11
C GLY A 203 11.71 -27.83 -10.09
N GLY A 204 12.03 -27.91 -11.39
CA GLY A 204 11.03 -28.00 -12.45
C GLY A 204 10.19 -26.74 -12.64
N ILE A 205 10.82 -25.56 -12.52
CA ILE A 205 10.22 -24.27 -12.86
C ILE A 205 10.20 -24.11 -14.38
N GLU A 206 9.01 -23.87 -14.91
CA GLU A 206 8.73 -23.83 -16.36
C GLU A 206 8.25 -22.44 -16.81
N ASN A 207 8.13 -22.28 -18.12
CA ASN A 207 7.63 -21.04 -18.72
C ASN A 207 6.18 -20.76 -18.30
N GLY A 208 5.93 -19.54 -17.81
CA GLY A 208 4.62 -19.11 -17.32
C GLY A 208 4.33 -19.41 -15.85
N ASP A 209 5.19 -20.16 -15.16
CA ASP A 209 5.07 -20.41 -13.73
C ASP A 209 5.11 -19.10 -12.93
N THR A 210 4.32 -19.04 -11.88
CA THR A 210 4.42 -17.99 -10.84
C THR A 210 5.16 -18.56 -9.65
N VAL A 211 6.32 -18.02 -9.34
CA VAL A 211 7.09 -18.34 -8.14
C VAL A 211 6.67 -17.41 -7.00
N LEU A 212 6.20 -17.95 -5.87
CA LEU A 212 5.94 -17.17 -4.67
C LEU A 212 7.01 -17.50 -3.62
N SER A 213 7.86 -16.52 -3.32
CA SER A 213 8.99 -16.70 -2.42
C SER A 213 8.78 -15.99 -1.08
N GLU A 214 8.86 -16.75 0.00
CA GLU A 214 8.81 -16.26 1.39
C GLU A 214 10.18 -16.00 2.00
N VAL A 215 11.22 -16.21 1.21
CA VAL A 215 12.64 -15.97 1.51
C VAL A 215 13.23 -15.23 0.34
N ALA A 216 14.11 -14.25 0.60
CA ALA A 216 14.68 -13.44 -0.46
C ALA A 216 15.30 -14.29 -1.60
N LEU A 217 14.97 -13.93 -2.83
CA LEU A 217 15.55 -14.50 -4.04
C LEU A 217 16.87 -13.80 -4.36
N THR A 218 17.87 -14.59 -4.70
CA THR A 218 19.15 -14.11 -5.20
C THR A 218 19.02 -13.65 -6.65
N GLU A 219 19.92 -12.77 -7.10
CA GLU A 219 19.96 -12.35 -8.51
C GLU A 219 20.21 -13.52 -9.47
N GLN A 220 20.94 -14.55 -9.04
CA GLN A 220 21.17 -15.76 -9.84
C GLN A 220 19.86 -16.55 -10.06
N GLU A 221 19.01 -16.63 -9.02
CA GLU A 221 17.70 -17.29 -9.11
C GLU A 221 16.75 -16.51 -10.00
N LYS A 222 16.67 -15.18 -9.80
CA LYS A 222 15.87 -14.31 -10.67
C LYS A 222 16.31 -14.40 -12.13
N GLN A 223 17.61 -14.44 -12.41
CA GLN A 223 18.14 -14.67 -13.77
C GLN A 223 17.80 -16.06 -14.30
N SER A 224 17.75 -17.09 -13.45
CA SER A 224 17.27 -18.42 -13.83
C SER A 224 15.80 -18.40 -14.23
N TYR A 225 14.94 -17.75 -13.44
CA TYR A 225 13.51 -17.63 -13.71
C TYR A 225 13.23 -16.81 -14.98
N ARG A 226 13.97 -15.72 -15.20
CA ARG A 226 13.91 -14.97 -16.47
C ARG A 226 14.22 -15.86 -17.67
N ARG A 227 15.25 -16.73 -17.57
CA ARG A 227 15.63 -17.67 -18.64
C ARG A 227 14.60 -18.77 -18.86
N SER A 228 13.95 -19.26 -17.80
CA SER A 228 12.88 -20.26 -17.92
C SER A 228 11.55 -19.65 -18.38
N GLY A 229 11.42 -18.32 -18.42
CA GLY A 229 10.17 -17.62 -18.71
C GLY A 229 9.18 -17.65 -17.55
N ALA A 230 9.67 -17.88 -16.33
CA ALA A 230 8.87 -17.82 -15.11
C ALA A 230 8.86 -16.40 -14.51
N TYR A 231 7.83 -16.12 -13.73
CA TYR A 231 7.62 -14.85 -13.03
C TYR A 231 7.69 -15.08 -11.52
N TRP A 232 7.96 -14.04 -10.74
CA TRP A 232 8.07 -14.19 -9.28
C TRP A 232 7.39 -13.08 -8.50
N LEU A 233 6.99 -13.43 -7.28
CA LEU A 233 6.53 -12.58 -6.20
C LEU A 233 7.43 -12.88 -4.99
N ASP A 234 8.40 -12.02 -4.72
CA ASP A 234 9.30 -12.13 -3.57
C ASP A 234 8.72 -11.32 -2.41
N VAL A 235 7.96 -11.98 -1.53
CA VAL A 235 7.28 -11.30 -0.42
C VAL A 235 8.23 -10.93 0.71
N ASP A 236 9.43 -11.50 0.75
CA ASP A 236 10.44 -11.17 1.75
C ASP A 236 11.21 -9.90 1.35
N ALA A 237 11.67 -9.84 0.10
CA ALA A 237 12.35 -8.66 -0.44
C ALA A 237 11.38 -7.52 -0.82
N GLY A 238 10.08 -7.80 -0.92
CA GLY A 238 9.08 -6.80 -1.32
C GLY A 238 9.14 -6.45 -2.82
N THR A 239 9.48 -7.42 -3.66
CA THR A 239 9.70 -7.24 -5.10
C THR A 239 8.95 -8.28 -5.93
N ARG A 240 8.83 -8.02 -7.23
CA ARG A 240 8.27 -8.94 -8.22
C ARG A 240 8.90 -8.68 -9.58
N SER A 241 8.80 -9.66 -10.47
CA SER A 241 9.26 -9.52 -11.85
C SER A 241 8.60 -8.33 -12.58
N GLU A 242 9.34 -7.73 -13.52
CA GLU A 242 8.87 -6.66 -14.40
C GLU A 242 7.55 -7.01 -15.11
N GLY A 243 7.42 -8.25 -15.59
CA GLY A 243 6.19 -8.82 -16.15
C GLY A 243 5.53 -9.84 -15.21
N GLY A 244 4.41 -10.41 -15.65
CA GLY A 244 3.71 -11.45 -14.92
C GLY A 244 2.81 -12.29 -15.82
N SER A 245 2.57 -13.54 -15.42
CA SER A 245 1.43 -14.29 -15.96
C SER A 245 0.12 -13.73 -15.38
N ALA A 246 -1.03 -14.17 -15.90
CA ALA A 246 -2.33 -13.79 -15.33
C ALA A 246 -2.41 -14.09 -13.82
N LEU A 247 -1.87 -15.24 -13.40
CA LEU A 247 -1.80 -15.62 -12.00
C LEU A 247 -0.87 -14.70 -11.20
N THR A 248 0.30 -14.35 -11.74
CA THR A 248 1.25 -13.45 -11.07
C THR A 248 0.61 -12.09 -10.77
N GLU A 249 -0.06 -11.51 -11.76
CA GLU A 249 -0.68 -10.18 -11.63
C GLU A 249 -1.88 -10.22 -10.68
N GLU A 250 -2.78 -11.21 -10.81
CA GLU A 250 -3.93 -11.35 -9.90
C GLU A 250 -3.50 -11.61 -8.45
N LEU A 251 -2.52 -12.48 -8.24
CA LEU A 251 -2.02 -12.78 -6.90
C LEU A 251 -1.29 -11.58 -6.29
N ALA A 252 -0.50 -10.81 -7.06
CA ALA A 252 0.10 -9.57 -6.57
C ALA A 252 -0.95 -8.55 -6.12
N LEU A 253 -2.04 -8.40 -6.89
CA LEU A 253 -3.16 -7.53 -6.52
C LEU A 253 -3.88 -8.03 -5.26
N PHE A 254 -4.03 -9.35 -5.11
CA PHE A 254 -4.68 -9.96 -3.95
C PHE A 254 -3.84 -9.82 -2.68
N LEU A 255 -2.53 -10.11 -2.74
CA LEU A 255 -1.57 -9.84 -1.67
C LEU A 255 -1.62 -8.36 -1.24
N GLY A 256 -1.84 -7.47 -2.21
CA GLY A 256 -2.06 -6.05 -2.00
C GLY A 256 -3.19 -5.72 -1.00
N ARG A 257 -4.21 -6.58 -0.86
CA ARG A 257 -5.32 -6.39 0.09
C ARG A 257 -4.87 -6.50 1.56
N TYR A 258 -3.73 -7.16 1.81
CA TYR A 258 -3.16 -7.40 3.14
C TYR A 258 -1.95 -6.51 3.44
N GLY A 259 -1.70 -5.49 2.61
CA GLY A 259 -0.55 -4.59 2.79
C GLY A 259 0.78 -5.16 2.27
N ILE A 260 0.80 -6.35 1.66
CA ILE A 260 1.98 -6.87 0.98
C ILE A 260 2.12 -6.13 -0.35
N ARG A 261 3.18 -5.34 -0.50
CA ARG A 261 3.43 -4.48 -1.66
C ARG A 261 4.71 -4.93 -2.34
N LEU A 262 4.65 -5.15 -3.66
CA LEU A 262 5.74 -5.72 -4.43
C LEU A 262 6.13 -4.74 -5.55
N ALA A 263 7.33 -4.18 -5.45
CA ALA A 263 7.90 -3.32 -6.49
C ALA A 263 8.33 -4.16 -7.70
N ARG A 264 8.11 -3.65 -8.92
CA ARG A 264 8.59 -4.31 -10.14
C ARG A 264 10.10 -4.11 -10.31
N GLU A 265 10.81 -5.15 -10.74
CA GLU A 265 12.26 -5.19 -11.02
C GLU A 265 12.64 -6.04 -12.25
#